data_AF-A0AAW1Q5F8-F1
#
_entry.id   AF-A0AAW1Q5F8-F1
#
_cell.length_a   1.000
_cell.length_b   1.000
_cell.length_c   1.000
_cell.angle_alpha   90.00
_cell.angle_beta   90.00
_cell.angle_gamma   90.00
#
_symmetry.space_group_name_H-M   'P 1'
#
loop_
_entity.id
_entity.type
_entity.pdbx_description
1 polymer ?
#
loop_
_entity_poly.entity_id
_entity_poly.type
_entity_poly.pdbx_seq_one_letter_code
_entity_poly.pdbx_strand_id
1 'polypeptide(L)'
;MRTRQNEQVEAPVGAADVGKVGTCLLANCQGALARCVGDAQCLENLVCLQLCNGRPDESACQIRCGDLYQDKAVEAFTACAVSDKKCVPQRNDGDAAFPVPPPCALDEKFDLNMIDGRWYITAGLNPLFDTFDCQEHYFGVPEPGRLFARINWRIPKGDDDFIDRSTVQTFRQTPETPALLLNHGNEYLHYEDDWYILASRPDEYFVVYYKGNNDAWKGYGGATVYTRESKLPEKYIPEFKEAVEKAGLKWEDFKTTDNTCKPHPPPKNIVEVVGRDIGLAEKLAADEAKQIEYTIENDLKSFGKGFTVVEKDLSDEFQKDEQAFEREIREAEEFLEGVEKRYLPPSVVDRIMMFFQGIFGQK
;
A
#
# COMPACT_ATOMS: atom_id res chain seq x y z
N MET A 1 7.06 13.54 -43.33
CA MET A 1 5.67 13.53 -42.81
C MET A 1 5.58 12.48 -41.73
N ARG A 2 5.36 12.93 -40.49
CA ARG A 2 5.06 12.10 -39.30
C ARG A 2 3.62 11.62 -39.35
N THR A 3 3.37 10.39 -38.91
CA THR A 3 2.20 9.97 -38.12
C THR A 3 2.56 8.60 -37.53
N ARG A 4 2.91 8.56 -36.23
CA ARG A 4 2.05 8.13 -35.11
C ARG A 4 1.50 6.70 -35.27
N GLN A 5 2.10 5.76 -34.56
CA GLN A 5 1.37 4.71 -33.86
C GLN A 5 1.84 4.74 -32.40
N ASN A 6 0.95 5.27 -31.58
CA ASN A 6 0.90 5.19 -30.13
C ASN A 6 0.09 3.94 -29.76
N GLU A 7 0.23 3.51 -28.51
CA GLU A 7 -0.61 2.53 -27.81
C GLU A 7 -0.51 1.08 -28.31
N GLN A 8 0.52 0.39 -27.85
CA GLN A 8 0.35 -1.01 -27.50
C GLN A 8 -0.34 -1.07 -26.13
N VAL A 9 -1.66 -1.19 -26.22
CA VAL A 9 -2.55 -1.68 -25.19
C VAL A 9 -1.99 -2.99 -24.65
N GLU A 10 -1.62 -3.02 -23.38
CA GLU A 10 -1.30 -4.25 -22.66
C GLU A 10 -2.53 -5.16 -22.68
N ALA A 11 -2.37 -6.39 -23.18
CA ALA A 11 -3.39 -7.42 -23.06
C ALA A 11 -3.43 -7.91 -21.59
N PRO A 12 -4.61 -8.16 -21.00
CA PRO A 12 -4.72 -8.48 -19.58
C PRO A 12 -4.15 -9.87 -19.32
N VAL A 13 -3.11 -9.95 -18.48
CA VAL A 13 -2.68 -11.19 -17.85
C VAL A 13 -3.73 -11.53 -16.78
N GLY A 14 -4.75 -12.28 -17.20
CA GLY A 14 -5.69 -12.99 -16.33
C GLY A 14 -6.72 -12.13 -15.58
N ALA A 15 -7.74 -11.63 -16.27
CA ALA A 15 -8.96 -11.18 -15.60
C ALA A 15 -9.58 -12.38 -14.85
N ALA A 16 -9.91 -12.20 -13.57
CA ALA A 16 -10.46 -13.28 -12.76
C ALA A 16 -11.85 -13.69 -13.30
N ASP A 17 -12.12 -14.99 -13.36
CA ASP A 17 -13.46 -15.49 -13.71
C ASP A 17 -14.39 -15.19 -12.54
N VAL A 18 -15.10 -14.06 -12.63
CA VAL A 18 -15.96 -13.52 -11.57
C VAL A 18 -16.95 -14.56 -11.05
N GLY A 19 -17.48 -15.42 -11.92
CA GLY A 19 -18.39 -16.49 -11.54
C GLY A 19 -17.72 -17.58 -10.67
N LYS A 20 -16.49 -17.97 -11.01
CA LYS A 20 -15.71 -18.93 -10.20
C LYS A 20 -15.26 -18.33 -8.88
N VAL A 21 -14.80 -17.08 -8.90
CA VAL A 21 -14.41 -16.34 -7.68
C VAL A 21 -15.62 -16.27 -6.74
N GLY A 22 -16.77 -15.80 -7.23
CA GLY A 22 -18.00 -15.71 -6.45
C GLY A 22 -18.44 -17.06 -5.87
N THR A 23 -18.42 -18.13 -6.68
CA THR A 23 -18.76 -19.49 -6.22
C THR A 23 -17.82 -19.97 -5.10
N CYS A 24 -16.52 -19.73 -5.22
CA CYS A 24 -15.54 -20.10 -4.20
C CYS A 24 -15.74 -19.31 -2.90
N LEU A 25 -15.93 -17.99 -3.00
CA LEU A 25 -16.14 -17.10 -1.86
C LEU A 25 -17.37 -17.50 -1.06
N LEU A 26 -18.47 -17.83 -1.75
CA LEU A 26 -19.70 -18.28 -1.10
C LEU A 26 -19.54 -19.64 -0.43
N ALA A 27 -18.76 -20.55 -1.01
CA ALA A 27 -18.55 -21.87 -0.44
C ALA A 27 -17.58 -21.85 0.76
N ASN A 28 -16.55 -21.00 0.73
CA ASN A 28 -15.41 -21.12 1.64
C ASN A 28 -15.17 -19.89 2.54
N CYS A 29 -15.75 -18.73 2.19
CA CYS A 29 -15.57 -17.46 2.90
C CYS A 29 -16.88 -16.81 3.34
N GLN A 30 -17.98 -17.57 3.40
CA GLN A 30 -19.32 -17.07 3.75
C GLN A 30 -19.37 -16.26 5.06
N GLY A 31 -18.65 -16.68 6.11
CA GLY A 31 -18.62 -15.97 7.38
C GLY A 31 -17.92 -14.61 7.27
N ALA A 32 -16.74 -14.59 6.65
CA ALA A 32 -15.99 -13.35 6.41
C ALA A 32 -16.72 -12.41 5.44
N LEU A 33 -17.38 -12.97 4.41
CA LEU A 33 -18.21 -12.22 3.47
C LEU A 33 -19.44 -11.60 4.16
N ALA A 34 -20.15 -12.37 4.98
CA ALA A 34 -21.30 -11.87 5.72
C ALA A 34 -20.89 -10.73 6.68
N ARG A 35 -19.75 -10.88 7.37
CA ARG A 35 -19.18 -9.82 8.21
C ARG A 35 -18.84 -8.57 7.40
N CYS A 36 -18.24 -8.75 6.23
CA CYS A 36 -17.88 -7.66 5.33
C CYS A 36 -19.12 -6.91 4.82
N VAL A 37 -20.18 -7.62 4.40
CA VAL A 37 -21.44 -7.00 3.97
C VAL A 37 -22.13 -6.23 5.11
N GLY A 38 -21.97 -6.70 6.35
CA GLY A 38 -22.48 -6.02 7.54
C GLY A 38 -21.63 -4.83 8.03
N ASP A 39 -20.44 -4.62 7.45
CA ASP A 39 -19.55 -3.51 7.77
C ASP A 39 -19.58 -2.48 6.63
N ALA A 40 -19.79 -1.20 6.97
CA ALA A 40 -20.00 -0.16 5.95
C ALA A 40 -18.77 0.03 5.05
N GLN A 41 -17.57 0.02 5.63
CA GLN A 41 -16.34 0.29 4.90
C GLN A 41 -15.91 -0.93 4.09
N CYS A 42 -16.13 -2.14 4.61
CA CYS A 42 -15.91 -3.36 3.86
C CYS A 42 -16.92 -3.53 2.72
N LEU A 43 -18.19 -3.16 2.90
CA LEU A 43 -19.18 -3.14 1.83
C LEU A 43 -18.79 -2.17 0.72
N GLU A 44 -18.33 -0.96 1.06
CA GLU A 44 -17.80 0.00 0.07
C GLU A 44 -16.61 -0.59 -0.69
N ASN A 45 -15.72 -1.31 -0.02
CA ASN A 45 -14.62 -2.03 -0.67
C ASN A 45 -15.12 -3.07 -1.67
N LEU A 46 -16.10 -3.91 -1.28
CA LEU A 46 -16.70 -4.91 -2.18
C LEU A 46 -17.29 -4.27 -3.43
N VAL A 47 -18.03 -3.17 -3.26
CA VAL A 47 -18.60 -2.42 -4.38
C VAL A 47 -17.51 -1.85 -5.27
N CYS A 48 -16.46 -1.25 -4.69
CA CYS A 48 -15.31 -0.74 -5.43
C CYS A 48 -14.64 -1.83 -6.27
N LEU A 49 -14.33 -2.99 -5.66
CA LEU A 49 -13.73 -4.13 -6.34
C LEU A 49 -14.62 -4.65 -7.48
N GLN A 50 -15.94 -4.71 -7.27
CA GLN A 50 -16.88 -5.16 -8.29
C GLN A 50 -16.90 -4.23 -9.51
N LEU A 51 -16.76 -2.91 -9.30
CA LEU A 51 -16.66 -1.92 -10.38
C LEU A 51 -15.35 -1.99 -11.18
N CYS A 52 -14.34 -2.66 -10.65
CA CYS A 52 -13.08 -2.87 -11.35
C CYS A 52 -13.13 -4.00 -12.38
N ASN A 53 -14.03 -4.97 -12.19
CA ASN A 53 -14.07 -6.19 -13.00
C ASN A 53 -14.33 -5.91 -14.48
N GLY A 54 -13.51 -6.51 -15.35
CA GLY A 54 -13.62 -6.39 -16.80
C GLY A 54 -13.04 -5.08 -17.37
N ARG A 55 -12.46 -4.22 -16.53
CA ARG A 55 -11.77 -3.02 -17.01
C ARG A 55 -10.38 -3.36 -17.59
N PRO A 56 -9.88 -2.59 -18.57
CA PRO A 56 -8.51 -2.75 -19.06
C PRO A 56 -7.45 -2.57 -17.95
N ASP A 57 -7.76 -1.76 -16.93
CA ASP A 57 -6.92 -1.46 -15.78
C ASP A 57 -7.39 -2.17 -14.49
N GLU A 58 -8.06 -3.32 -14.60
CA GLU A 58 -8.69 -4.04 -13.48
C GLU A 58 -7.77 -4.18 -12.25
N SER A 59 -6.52 -4.65 -12.40
CA SER A 59 -5.61 -4.80 -11.26
C SER A 59 -5.25 -3.47 -10.59
N ALA A 60 -4.99 -2.43 -11.38
CA ALA A 60 -4.68 -1.11 -10.85
C ALA A 60 -5.88 -0.52 -10.09
N CYS A 61 -7.08 -0.74 -10.63
CA CYS A 61 -8.34 -0.36 -9.99
C CYS A 61 -8.54 -1.10 -8.66
N GLN A 62 -8.30 -2.42 -8.62
CA GLN A 62 -8.44 -3.23 -7.40
C GLN A 62 -7.43 -2.85 -6.32
N ILE A 63 -6.17 -2.60 -6.68
CA ILE A 63 -5.14 -2.09 -5.74
C ILE A 63 -5.60 -0.79 -5.11
N ARG A 64 -6.14 0.14 -5.92
CA ARG A 64 -6.66 1.42 -5.42
C ARG A 64 -7.86 1.25 -4.48
N CYS A 65 -8.71 0.24 -4.66
CA CYS A 65 -9.76 -0.07 -3.69
C CYS A 65 -9.16 -0.51 -2.34
N GLY A 66 -8.15 -1.38 -2.37
CA GLY A 66 -7.42 -1.80 -1.16
C GLY A 66 -6.72 -0.65 -0.44
N ASP A 67 -6.21 0.35 -1.17
CA ASP A 67 -5.67 1.58 -0.59
C ASP A 67 -6.76 2.36 0.18
N LEU A 68 -7.90 2.59 -0.46
CA LEU A 68 -8.99 3.42 0.08
C LEU A 68 -9.64 2.81 1.33
N TYR A 69 -9.79 1.49 1.36
CA TYR A 69 -10.59 0.78 2.35
C TYR A 69 -9.73 -0.18 3.17
N GLN A 70 -9.51 0.16 4.44
CA GLN A 70 -8.79 -0.69 5.40
C GLN A 70 -9.46 -0.70 6.77
N ASP A 71 -9.94 -1.86 7.18
CA ASP A 71 -10.44 -2.16 8.52
C ASP A 71 -10.36 -3.67 8.78
N LYS A 72 -10.75 -4.10 9.98
CA LYS A 72 -10.68 -5.51 10.39
C LYS A 72 -11.58 -6.44 9.58
N ALA A 73 -12.73 -5.96 9.10
CA ALA A 73 -13.62 -6.76 8.27
C ALA A 73 -13.04 -6.92 6.85
N VAL A 74 -12.45 -5.85 6.29
CA VAL A 74 -11.70 -5.89 5.01
C VAL A 74 -10.53 -6.85 5.11
N GLU A 75 -9.71 -6.75 6.16
CA GLU A 75 -8.55 -7.61 6.37
C GLU A 75 -8.95 -9.09 6.48
N ALA A 76 -9.95 -9.40 7.30
CA ALA A 76 -10.44 -10.78 7.48
C ALA A 76 -11.05 -11.35 6.18
N PHE A 77 -11.82 -10.56 5.45
CA PHE A 77 -12.38 -10.99 4.17
C PHE A 77 -11.29 -11.23 3.13
N THR A 78 -10.32 -10.31 3.04
CA THR A 78 -9.19 -10.42 2.10
C THR A 78 -8.32 -11.62 2.42
N ALA A 79 -7.98 -11.85 3.69
CA ALA A 79 -7.22 -13.03 4.12
C ALA A 79 -7.92 -14.33 3.70
N CYS A 80 -9.23 -14.45 3.94
CA CYS A 80 -9.98 -15.62 3.49
C CYS A 80 -9.95 -15.78 1.96
N ALA A 81 -10.28 -14.70 1.24
CA ALA A 81 -10.46 -14.70 -0.20
C ALA A 81 -9.16 -14.96 -0.98
N VAL A 82 -8.06 -14.37 -0.54
CA VAL A 82 -6.79 -14.32 -1.26
C VAL A 82 -5.81 -15.35 -0.70
N SER A 83 -5.66 -15.43 0.62
CA SER A 83 -4.63 -16.25 1.27
C SER A 83 -5.13 -17.65 1.64
N ASP A 84 -6.19 -17.74 2.44
CA ASP A 84 -6.59 -19.01 3.07
C ASP A 84 -7.27 -19.96 2.09
N LYS A 85 -8.22 -19.43 1.32
CA LYS A 85 -9.04 -20.22 0.38
C LYS A 85 -8.62 -20.03 -1.07
N LYS A 86 -7.81 -19.00 -1.35
CA LYS A 86 -7.28 -18.69 -2.70
C LYS A 86 -8.39 -18.67 -3.75
N CYS A 87 -9.52 -18.08 -3.38
CA CYS A 87 -10.66 -17.91 -4.26
C CYS A 87 -10.38 -16.88 -5.35
N VAL A 88 -9.55 -15.88 -5.05
CA VAL A 88 -9.02 -14.94 -6.04
C VAL A 88 -7.70 -15.49 -6.58
N PRO A 89 -7.55 -15.65 -7.91
CA PRO A 89 -6.30 -16.14 -8.48
C PRO A 89 -5.19 -15.10 -8.33
N GLN A 90 -3.97 -15.57 -8.03
CA GLN A 90 -2.78 -14.73 -7.98
C GLN A 90 -2.43 -14.22 -9.39
N ARG A 91 -2.27 -12.90 -9.55
CA ARG A 91 -1.63 -12.31 -10.72
C ARG A 91 -0.17 -12.73 -10.76
N ASN A 92 0.32 -13.21 -11.90
CA ASN A 92 1.69 -13.69 -12.00
C ASN A 92 2.40 -13.10 -13.21
N ASP A 93 3.20 -12.08 -12.95
CA ASP A 93 4.03 -11.41 -13.97
C ASP A 93 5.44 -12.03 -14.03
N GLY A 94 5.74 -12.98 -13.14
CA GLY A 94 7.04 -13.64 -13.03
C GLY A 94 8.19 -12.63 -12.87
N ASP A 95 9.27 -12.86 -13.59
CA ASP A 95 10.42 -11.94 -13.62
C ASP A 95 10.41 -11.02 -14.85
N ALA A 96 9.32 -10.99 -15.61
CA ALA A 96 9.27 -10.29 -16.89
C ALA A 96 9.16 -8.77 -16.73
N ALA A 97 8.34 -8.31 -15.78
CA ALA A 97 8.14 -6.88 -15.55
C ALA A 97 9.30 -6.25 -14.75
N PHE A 98 9.72 -6.94 -13.69
CA PHE A 98 10.76 -6.48 -12.76
C PHE A 98 11.77 -7.61 -12.51
N PRO A 99 12.75 -7.84 -13.41
CA PRO A 99 13.80 -8.86 -13.22
C PRO A 99 14.73 -8.48 -12.06
N VAL A 100 15.43 -9.45 -11.48
CA VAL A 100 16.47 -9.15 -10.49
C VAL A 100 17.59 -8.33 -11.15
N PRO A 101 17.98 -7.16 -10.61
CA PRO A 101 19.05 -6.36 -11.20
C PRO A 101 20.38 -7.14 -11.25
N PRO A 102 21.21 -6.95 -12.28
CA PRO A 102 22.51 -7.58 -12.34
C PRO A 102 23.42 -7.06 -11.20
N PRO A 103 24.36 -7.86 -10.67
CA PRO A 103 25.21 -7.43 -9.56
C PRO A 103 25.99 -6.12 -9.82
N CYS A 104 26.36 -5.84 -11.07
CA CYS A 104 27.06 -4.60 -11.45
C CYS A 104 26.18 -3.33 -11.38
N ALA A 105 24.87 -3.48 -11.19
CA ALA A 105 23.95 -2.36 -10.96
C ALA A 105 23.82 -1.99 -9.48
N LEU A 106 24.32 -2.83 -8.56
CA LEU A 106 24.21 -2.59 -7.13
C LEU A 106 25.32 -1.68 -6.62
N ASP A 107 25.02 -0.89 -5.59
CA ASP A 107 26.00 -0.01 -4.97
C ASP A 107 27.00 -0.82 -4.11
N GLU A 108 28.22 -0.95 -4.61
CA GLU A 108 29.32 -1.64 -3.93
C GLU A 108 29.75 -0.97 -2.61
N LYS A 109 29.38 0.30 -2.38
CA LYS A 109 29.80 1.10 -1.21
C LYS A 109 28.67 1.36 -0.23
N PHE A 110 27.53 0.71 -0.40
CA PHE A 110 26.38 0.91 0.47
C PHE A 110 26.70 0.51 1.92
N ASP A 111 26.50 1.46 2.83
CA ASP A 111 26.56 1.26 4.28
C ASP A 111 25.16 1.47 4.86
N LEU A 112 24.59 0.45 5.49
CA LEU A 112 23.23 0.53 6.03
C LEU A 112 23.07 1.68 7.04
N ASN A 113 24.11 2.04 7.78
CA ASN A 113 24.00 3.11 8.79
C ASN A 113 23.70 4.48 8.19
N MET A 114 23.98 4.69 6.89
CA MET A 114 23.77 5.99 6.25
C MET A 114 22.29 6.36 6.10
N ILE A 115 21.39 5.36 6.16
CA ILE A 115 19.96 5.59 5.92
C ILE A 115 19.19 5.93 7.20
N ASP A 116 19.82 5.95 8.38
CA ASP A 116 19.13 6.28 9.63
C ASP A 116 18.44 7.67 9.55
N GLY A 117 17.25 7.76 10.12
CA GLY A 117 16.48 8.98 10.23
C GLY A 117 15.45 9.16 9.13
N ARG A 118 15.15 10.43 8.86
CA ARG A 118 14.05 10.84 8.00
C ARG A 118 14.47 11.03 6.56
N TRP A 119 13.63 10.55 5.64
CA TRP A 119 13.83 10.60 4.20
C TRP A 119 12.51 10.82 3.46
N TYR A 120 12.60 11.29 2.22
CA TYR A 120 11.44 11.43 1.34
C TYR A 120 11.65 10.63 0.07
N ILE A 121 10.63 9.92 -0.40
CA ILE A 121 10.60 9.53 -1.82
C ILE A 121 10.34 10.79 -2.61
N THR A 122 11.27 11.19 -3.49
CA THR A 122 11.15 12.37 -4.36
C THR A 122 11.01 12.04 -5.84
N ALA A 123 11.24 10.79 -6.21
CA ALA A 123 10.85 10.24 -7.51
C ALA A 123 10.52 8.75 -7.40
N GLY A 124 9.54 8.30 -8.18
CA GLY A 124 9.04 6.92 -8.18
C GLY A 124 8.73 6.40 -9.58
N LEU A 125 8.95 5.11 -9.81
CA LEU A 125 8.76 4.45 -11.11
C LEU A 125 7.34 3.90 -11.25
N ASN A 126 6.87 3.12 -10.28
CA ASN A 126 5.60 2.43 -10.37
C ASN A 126 4.45 3.35 -9.89
N PRO A 127 3.52 3.77 -10.75
CA PRO A 127 2.46 4.70 -10.36
C PRO A 127 1.46 4.13 -9.35
N LEU A 128 1.46 2.81 -9.12
CA LEU A 128 0.59 2.16 -8.14
C LEU A 128 1.11 2.28 -6.70
N PHE A 129 2.42 2.44 -6.54
CA PHE A 129 3.08 2.32 -5.23
C PHE A 129 4.04 3.47 -4.94
N ASP A 130 4.67 4.05 -5.97
CA ASP A 130 5.84 4.92 -5.81
C ASP A 130 5.53 6.41 -6.01
N THR A 131 4.32 6.76 -6.46
CA THR A 131 3.99 8.13 -6.91
C THR A 131 2.88 8.80 -6.10
N PHE A 132 2.68 8.36 -4.85
CA PHE A 132 1.80 9.05 -3.92
C PHE A 132 2.38 10.39 -3.49
N ASP A 133 1.52 11.31 -3.05
CA ASP A 133 1.95 12.56 -2.44
C ASP A 133 2.37 12.32 -0.98
N CYS A 134 3.19 13.24 -0.44
CA CYS A 134 3.67 13.22 0.94
C CYS A 134 4.23 11.86 1.40
N GLN A 135 5.35 11.47 0.80
CA GLN A 135 6.08 10.23 1.07
C GLN A 135 7.21 10.47 2.08
N GLU A 136 6.88 10.72 3.35
CA GLU A 136 7.88 10.94 4.41
C GLU A 136 8.12 9.65 5.19
N HIS A 137 9.30 9.07 5.07
CA HIS A 137 9.64 7.77 5.67
C HIS A 137 10.68 7.94 6.77
N TYR A 138 10.63 7.05 7.76
CA TYR A 138 11.57 7.01 8.88
C TYR A 138 12.25 5.67 8.92
N PHE A 139 13.57 5.70 8.96
CA PHE A 139 14.40 4.51 8.97
C PHE A 139 15.23 4.46 10.25
N GLY A 140 15.45 3.25 10.73
CA GLY A 140 16.16 2.96 11.96
C GLY A 140 17.03 1.73 11.82
N VAL A 141 18.29 1.82 12.21
CA VAL A 141 19.21 0.67 12.25
C VAL A 141 19.43 0.26 13.71
N PRO A 142 18.55 -0.60 14.29
CA PRO A 142 18.64 -0.97 15.70
C PRO A 142 19.90 -1.79 16.02
N GLU A 143 20.36 -2.60 15.06
CA GLU A 143 21.55 -3.44 15.17
C GLU A 143 22.16 -3.67 13.77
N PRO A 144 23.45 -4.06 13.67
CA PRO A 144 24.10 -4.27 12.39
C PRO A 144 23.31 -5.21 11.47
N GLY A 145 23.02 -4.74 10.26
CA GLY A 145 22.32 -5.52 9.23
C GLY A 145 20.81 -5.64 9.43
N ARG A 146 20.20 -4.97 10.43
CA ARG A 146 18.74 -4.91 10.59
C ARG A 146 18.26 -3.49 10.35
N LEU A 147 17.20 -3.36 9.57
CA LEU A 147 16.57 -2.08 9.25
C LEU A 147 15.10 -2.13 9.63
N PHE A 148 14.66 -1.13 10.37
CA PHE A 148 13.26 -0.83 10.60
C PHE A 148 12.87 0.37 9.73
N ALA A 149 11.74 0.26 9.04
CA ALA A 149 11.22 1.30 8.16
C ALA A 149 9.77 1.59 8.52
N ARG A 150 9.46 2.84 8.89
CA ARG A 150 8.09 3.36 8.89
C ARG A 150 7.90 4.10 7.57
N ILE A 151 7.05 3.55 6.72
CA ILE A 151 6.70 4.15 5.44
C ILE A 151 5.33 4.82 5.58
N ASN A 152 5.19 6.04 5.08
CA ASN A 152 3.99 6.83 5.19
C ASN A 152 3.60 7.37 3.81
N TRP A 153 2.31 7.32 3.49
CA TRP A 153 1.81 7.85 2.22
C TRP A 153 0.42 8.45 2.35
N ARG A 154 0.08 9.32 1.40
CA ARG A 154 -1.26 9.89 1.29
C ARG A 154 -1.99 9.37 0.07
N ILE A 155 -3.15 8.78 0.33
CA ILE A 155 -4.03 8.28 -0.71
C ILE A 155 -5.05 9.37 -1.05
N PRO A 156 -5.14 9.81 -2.31
CA PRO A 156 -6.11 10.82 -2.71
C PRO A 156 -7.53 10.25 -2.73
N LYS A 157 -8.45 10.91 -2.02
CA LYS A 157 -9.89 10.56 -1.96
C LYS A 157 -10.75 11.37 -2.95
N GLY A 158 -10.15 12.37 -3.61
CA GLY A 158 -10.85 13.36 -4.44
C GLY A 158 -11.22 14.63 -3.67
N ASP A 159 -11.65 15.69 -4.36
CA ASP A 159 -11.98 17.00 -3.77
C ASP A 159 -10.90 17.60 -2.84
N ASP A 160 -9.62 17.47 -3.21
CA ASP A 160 -8.46 17.88 -2.40
C ASP A 160 -8.36 17.20 -1.01
N ASP A 161 -9.10 16.11 -0.79
CA ASP A 161 -9.11 15.29 0.42
C ASP A 161 -8.23 14.04 0.26
N PHE A 162 -7.74 13.51 1.39
CA PHE A 162 -6.80 12.39 1.40
C PHE A 162 -6.94 11.50 2.65
N ILE A 163 -6.32 10.32 2.59
CA ILE A 163 -6.18 9.40 3.72
C ILE A 163 -4.69 9.24 4.00
N ASP A 164 -4.25 9.51 5.23
CA ASP A 164 -2.89 9.16 5.65
C ASP A 164 -2.82 7.65 5.94
N ARG A 165 -1.78 7.00 5.43
CA ARG A 165 -1.43 5.62 5.73
C ARG A 165 -0.01 5.54 6.25
N SER A 166 0.22 4.53 7.07
CA SER A 166 1.52 4.17 7.60
C SER A 166 1.59 2.66 7.73
N THR A 167 2.75 2.09 7.47
CA THR A 167 3.07 0.72 7.89
C THR A 167 4.52 0.62 8.34
N VAL A 168 4.81 -0.41 9.15
CA VAL A 168 6.15 -0.75 9.58
C VAL A 168 6.61 -2.00 8.87
N GLN A 169 7.82 -1.92 8.33
CA GLN A 169 8.51 -3.01 7.65
C GLN A 169 9.86 -3.23 8.32
N THR A 170 10.29 -4.49 8.34
CA THR A 170 11.63 -4.86 8.82
C THR A 170 12.40 -5.54 7.70
N PHE A 171 13.67 -5.19 7.56
CA PHE A 171 14.56 -5.74 6.55
C PHE A 171 15.83 -6.28 7.18
N ARG A 172 16.40 -7.31 6.54
CA ARG A 172 17.71 -7.88 6.86
C ARG A 172 18.67 -7.71 5.70
N GLN A 173 19.82 -7.14 5.99
CA GLN A 173 20.91 -7.02 5.03
C GLN A 173 21.61 -8.36 4.82
N THR A 174 21.94 -8.69 3.58
CA THR A 174 22.73 -9.90 3.29
C THR A 174 24.23 -9.61 3.45
N PRO A 175 25.00 -10.46 4.15
CA PRO A 175 26.45 -10.25 4.32
C PRO A 175 27.23 -10.26 3.01
N GLU A 176 26.81 -11.08 2.04
CA GLU A 176 27.48 -11.26 0.75
C GLU A 176 27.19 -10.11 -0.21
N THR A 177 26.08 -9.41 -0.04
CA THR A 177 25.66 -8.29 -0.89
C THR A 177 25.05 -7.21 0.00
N PRO A 178 25.87 -6.29 0.55
CA PRO A 178 25.37 -5.26 1.46
C PRO A 178 24.23 -4.40 0.88
N ALA A 179 24.22 -4.17 -0.43
CA ALA A 179 23.17 -3.46 -1.14
C ALA A 179 21.87 -4.27 -1.35
N LEU A 180 21.75 -5.47 -0.78
CA LEU A 180 20.54 -6.29 -0.81
C LEU A 180 19.94 -6.39 0.60
N LEU A 181 18.71 -5.92 0.74
CA LEU A 181 17.92 -5.96 1.97
C LEU A 181 16.67 -6.82 1.72
N LEU A 182 16.43 -7.79 2.59
CA LEU A 182 15.34 -8.75 2.46
C LEU A 182 14.27 -8.49 3.52
N ASN A 183 13.02 -8.32 3.10
CA ASN A 183 11.86 -8.33 3.98
C ASN A 183 10.99 -9.55 3.62
N HIS A 184 11.09 -10.63 4.39
CA HIS A 184 10.38 -11.90 4.16
C HIS A 184 9.62 -12.36 5.40
N GLY A 185 8.67 -13.27 5.20
CA GLY A 185 7.98 -13.94 6.31
C GLY A 185 6.89 -13.10 6.97
N ASN A 186 6.34 -12.12 6.25
CA ASN A 186 5.22 -11.33 6.73
C ASN A 186 3.94 -12.17 6.81
N GLU A 187 3.14 -11.97 7.86
CA GLU A 187 1.97 -12.81 8.13
C GLU A 187 0.78 -12.42 7.25
N TYR A 188 0.45 -11.14 7.20
CA TYR A 188 -0.63 -10.66 6.34
C TYR A 188 -0.22 -10.78 4.87
N LEU A 189 -1.01 -11.51 4.07
CA LEU A 189 -0.82 -11.76 2.63
C LEU A 189 0.50 -12.44 2.24
N HIS A 190 1.27 -12.96 3.20
CA HIS A 190 2.53 -13.67 2.96
C HIS A 190 3.48 -12.93 2.03
N TYR A 191 3.58 -11.60 2.20
CA TYR A 191 4.35 -10.78 1.28
C TYR A 191 5.86 -10.86 1.56
N GLU A 192 6.62 -10.67 0.49
CA GLU A 192 8.07 -10.55 0.46
C GLU A 192 8.43 -9.30 -0.35
N ASP A 193 9.37 -8.50 0.13
CA ASP A 193 9.87 -7.31 -0.56
C ASP A 193 11.39 -7.22 -0.46
N ASP A 194 12.07 -7.41 -1.60
CA ASP A 194 13.52 -7.36 -1.72
C ASP A 194 13.95 -6.00 -2.24
N TRP A 195 14.79 -5.30 -1.48
CA TRP A 195 15.37 -4.03 -1.88
C TRP A 195 16.80 -4.20 -2.37
N TYR A 196 17.04 -3.67 -3.56
CA TYR A 196 18.32 -3.60 -4.24
C TYR A 196 18.75 -2.14 -4.32
N ILE A 197 19.79 -1.77 -3.57
CA ILE A 197 20.29 -0.39 -3.56
C ILE A 197 21.16 -0.19 -4.80
N LEU A 198 20.69 0.67 -5.72
CA LEU A 198 21.36 0.92 -7.00
C LEU A 198 22.45 2.00 -6.90
N ALA A 199 22.24 2.98 -6.03
CA ALA A 199 23.20 4.06 -5.77
C ALA A 199 22.88 4.73 -4.44
N SER A 200 23.91 5.22 -3.75
CA SER A 200 23.76 5.91 -2.49
C SER A 200 24.83 6.99 -2.29
N ARG A 201 24.45 8.05 -1.58
CA ARG A 201 25.36 9.06 -1.03
C ARG A 201 24.94 9.39 0.40
N PRO A 202 25.83 9.21 1.40
CA PRO A 202 25.51 9.49 2.80
C PRO A 202 24.89 10.87 2.99
N ASP A 203 23.80 10.91 3.73
CA ASP A 203 23.03 12.13 4.05
C ASP A 203 22.54 12.97 2.85
N GLU A 204 22.51 12.40 1.65
CA GLU A 204 22.05 13.09 0.44
C GLU A 204 20.92 12.30 -0.23
N TYR A 205 21.19 11.07 -0.67
CA TYR A 205 20.21 10.22 -1.35
C TYR A 205 20.53 8.72 -1.27
N PHE A 206 19.54 7.90 -1.57
CA PHE A 206 19.73 6.52 -2.03
C PHE A 206 18.64 6.13 -3.02
N VAL A 207 18.96 5.21 -3.93
CA VAL A 207 18.08 4.72 -4.99
C VAL A 207 17.78 3.26 -4.72
N VAL A 208 16.50 2.94 -4.55
CA VAL A 208 16.02 1.58 -4.31
C VAL A 208 15.36 1.07 -5.57
N TYR A 209 15.76 -0.11 -6.02
CA TYR A 209 14.94 -0.97 -6.85
C TYR A 209 14.32 -2.02 -5.93
N TYR A 210 13.03 -2.25 -6.02
CA TYR A 210 12.38 -3.27 -5.21
C TYR A 210 11.63 -4.28 -6.08
N LYS A 211 11.57 -5.52 -5.58
CA LYS A 211 10.84 -6.61 -6.18
C LYS A 211 10.18 -7.40 -5.07
N GLY A 212 8.90 -7.68 -5.22
CA GLY A 212 8.19 -8.45 -4.23
C GLY A 212 7.15 -9.40 -4.80
N ASN A 213 6.65 -10.20 -3.88
CA ASN A 213 5.60 -11.18 -4.10
C ASN A 213 4.64 -11.15 -2.91
N ASN A 214 3.38 -11.51 -3.13
CA ASN A 214 2.41 -11.80 -2.07
C ASN A 214 1.35 -12.77 -2.63
N ASP A 215 0.37 -13.16 -1.82
CA ASP A 215 -0.68 -14.09 -2.27
C ASP A 215 -1.53 -13.56 -3.44
N ALA A 216 -1.60 -12.23 -3.64
CA ALA A 216 -2.37 -11.61 -4.71
C ALA A 216 -1.58 -11.39 -6.01
N TRP A 217 -0.28 -11.10 -5.91
CA TRP A 217 0.57 -10.72 -7.03
C TRP A 217 2.00 -11.23 -6.87
N LYS A 218 2.45 -12.02 -7.83
CA LYS A 218 3.84 -12.44 -8.01
C LYS A 218 4.55 -11.55 -9.04
N GLY A 219 5.67 -10.98 -8.65
CA GLY A 219 6.53 -10.18 -9.51
C GLY A 219 6.16 -8.70 -9.57
N TYR A 220 5.55 -8.15 -8.52
CA TYR A 220 5.45 -6.69 -8.40
C TYR A 220 6.83 -6.10 -8.16
N GLY A 221 6.97 -4.83 -8.50
CA GLY A 221 8.23 -4.12 -8.30
C GLY A 221 8.12 -2.68 -8.74
N GLY A 222 9.24 -1.99 -8.60
CA GLY A 222 9.35 -0.58 -8.88
C GLY A 222 10.71 -0.07 -8.49
N ALA A 223 10.83 1.24 -8.45
CA ALA A 223 12.06 1.90 -8.03
C ALA A 223 11.76 3.30 -7.51
N THR A 224 12.44 3.67 -6.45
CA THR A 224 12.25 4.94 -5.75
C THR A 224 13.58 5.63 -5.49
N VAL A 225 13.55 6.96 -5.53
CA VAL A 225 14.66 7.82 -5.15
C VAL A 225 14.32 8.44 -3.80
N TYR A 226 15.09 8.08 -2.79
CA TYR A 226 15.03 8.67 -1.46
C TYR A 226 16.01 9.83 -1.34
N THR A 227 15.58 10.95 -0.78
CA THR A 227 16.41 12.12 -0.53
C THR A 227 16.15 12.72 0.85
N ARG A 228 17.16 13.37 1.45
CA ARG A 228 16.95 14.13 2.70
C ARG A 228 16.07 15.36 2.48
N GLU A 229 16.24 16.00 1.32
CA GLU A 229 15.39 17.10 0.89
C GLU A 229 14.02 16.57 0.44
N SER A 230 12.95 17.32 0.73
CA SER A 230 11.59 16.96 0.32
C SER A 230 11.33 17.20 -1.18
N LYS A 231 12.24 17.87 -1.87
CA LYS A 231 12.21 18.07 -3.32
C LYS A 231 13.37 17.33 -3.96
N LEU A 232 13.14 16.80 -5.16
CA LEU A 232 14.17 16.10 -5.93
C LEU A 232 15.36 17.06 -6.21
N PRO A 233 16.57 16.76 -5.73
CA PRO A 233 17.75 17.57 -5.96
C PRO A 233 18.28 17.35 -7.39
N GLU A 234 17.98 18.30 -8.29
CA GLU A 234 18.32 18.19 -9.72
C GLU A 234 19.81 17.91 -10.01
N LYS A 235 20.71 18.34 -9.11
CA LYS A 235 22.16 18.10 -9.19
C LYS A 235 22.55 16.62 -9.31
N TYR A 236 21.73 15.70 -8.78
CA TYR A 236 22.00 14.27 -8.77
C TYR A 236 21.27 13.47 -9.85
N ILE A 237 20.43 14.12 -10.67
CA ILE A 237 19.73 13.46 -11.79
C ILE A 237 20.68 12.64 -12.69
N PRO A 238 21.89 13.13 -13.06
CA PRO A 238 22.82 12.31 -13.85
C PRO A 238 23.20 11.00 -13.18
N GLU A 239 23.36 10.99 -11.86
CA GLU A 239 23.73 9.79 -11.09
C GLU A 239 22.54 8.83 -10.93
N PHE A 240 21.33 9.38 -10.70
CA PHE A 240 20.11 8.57 -10.67
C PHE A 240 19.90 7.87 -12.00
N LYS A 241 20.05 8.61 -13.10
CA LYS A 241 19.93 8.09 -14.46
C LYS A 241 20.91 6.96 -14.72
N GLU A 242 22.19 7.16 -14.41
CA GLU A 242 23.21 6.12 -14.58
C GLU A 242 22.89 4.85 -13.76
N ALA A 243 22.44 5.03 -12.51
CA ALA A 243 22.12 3.91 -11.61
C ALA A 243 20.94 3.07 -12.11
N VAL A 244 19.82 3.72 -12.48
CA VAL A 244 18.62 3.01 -12.93
C VAL A 244 18.81 2.37 -14.31
N GLU A 245 19.60 2.98 -15.20
CA GLU A 245 19.93 2.40 -16.50
C GLU A 245 20.74 1.10 -16.38
N LYS A 246 21.66 1.00 -15.41
CA LYS A 246 22.39 -0.24 -15.11
C LYS A 246 21.47 -1.38 -14.67
N ALA A 247 20.35 -1.04 -14.02
CA ALA A 247 19.31 -1.99 -13.64
C ALA A 247 18.31 -2.29 -14.78
N GLY A 248 18.49 -1.71 -15.98
CA GLY A 248 17.61 -1.89 -17.13
C GLY A 248 16.34 -1.03 -17.10
N LEU A 249 16.27 -0.04 -16.21
CA LEU A 249 15.18 0.92 -16.11
C LEU A 249 15.48 2.19 -16.93
N LYS A 250 14.45 3.03 -17.12
CA LYS A 250 14.58 4.32 -17.79
C LYS A 250 14.20 5.44 -16.84
N TRP A 251 15.10 6.41 -16.67
CA TRP A 251 14.85 7.57 -15.81
C TRP A 251 13.61 8.35 -16.26
N GLU A 252 13.32 8.37 -17.56
CA GLU A 252 12.20 9.10 -18.14
C GLU A 252 10.82 8.56 -17.71
N ASP A 253 10.77 7.33 -17.20
CA ASP A 253 9.55 6.71 -16.70
C ASP A 253 9.28 7.08 -15.22
N PHE A 254 10.25 7.67 -14.52
CA PHE A 254 10.10 8.12 -13.13
C PHE A 254 9.27 9.41 -13.07
N LYS A 255 8.43 9.50 -12.04
CA LYS A 255 7.64 10.69 -11.72
C LYS A 255 8.09 11.29 -10.40
N THR A 256 8.18 12.61 -10.35
CA THR A 256 8.42 13.35 -9.12
C THR A 256 7.19 13.36 -8.23
N THR A 257 7.37 13.22 -6.93
CA THR A 257 6.31 13.26 -5.91
C THR A 257 6.19 14.64 -5.27
N ASP A 258 5.00 15.02 -4.82
CA ASP A 258 4.78 16.27 -4.08
C ASP A 258 4.84 16.03 -2.56
N ASN A 259 5.96 16.41 -1.93
CA ASN A 259 6.13 16.34 -0.48
C ASN A 259 5.87 17.69 0.22
N THR A 260 5.00 18.54 -0.34
CA THR A 260 4.52 19.74 0.39
C THR A 260 3.66 19.39 1.60
N CYS A 261 3.13 18.16 1.67
CA CYS A 261 2.46 17.59 2.83
C CYS A 261 1.41 18.52 3.47
N LYS A 262 0.55 19.12 2.64
CA LYS A 262 -0.50 20.07 3.07
C LYS A 262 -1.34 19.53 4.23
N PRO A 263 -1.83 20.38 5.15
CA PRO A 263 -2.71 19.92 6.22
C PRO A 263 -4.00 19.32 5.64
N HIS A 264 -4.64 18.43 6.40
CA HIS A 264 -5.98 17.94 6.07
C HIS A 264 -6.92 19.11 5.78
N PRO A 265 -7.77 19.02 4.74
CA PRO A 265 -8.84 19.98 4.59
C PRO A 265 -9.69 19.98 5.86
N PRO A 266 -10.21 21.14 6.30
CA PRO A 266 -11.11 21.16 7.44
C PRO A 266 -12.29 20.21 7.16
N PRO A 267 -12.77 19.48 8.19
CA PRO A 267 -13.87 18.54 8.00
C PRO A 267 -15.04 19.29 7.35
N LYS A 268 -15.47 18.79 6.19
CA LYS A 268 -16.64 19.31 5.49
C LYS A 268 -17.82 19.32 6.48
N ASN A 269 -18.64 20.36 6.47
CA ASN A 269 -19.79 20.46 7.40
C ASN A 269 -20.62 19.17 7.33
N ILE A 270 -21.26 18.75 8.44
CA ILE A 270 -22.14 17.56 8.46
C ILE A 270 -23.12 17.55 7.28
N VAL A 271 -23.61 18.71 6.86
CA VAL A 271 -24.52 18.87 5.71
C VAL A 271 -23.87 18.48 4.37
N GLU A 272 -22.58 18.70 4.20
CA GLU A 272 -21.82 18.38 2.99
C GLU A 272 -21.29 16.94 3.02
N VAL A 273 -20.98 16.39 4.20
CA VAL A 273 -20.72 14.96 4.40
C VAL A 273 -21.98 14.15 4.11
N VAL A 274 -23.11 14.52 4.74
CA VAL A 274 -24.43 13.93 4.47
C VAL A 274 -24.85 14.20 3.02
N GLY A 275 -24.56 15.37 2.47
CA GLY A 275 -24.82 15.70 1.06
C GLY A 275 -23.95 14.92 0.08
N ARG A 276 -22.75 14.49 0.47
CA ARG A 276 -21.87 13.62 -0.30
C ARG A 276 -22.26 12.15 -0.15
N ASP A 277 -22.72 11.71 1.03
CA ASP A 277 -23.27 10.37 1.22
C ASP A 277 -24.59 10.22 0.46
N ILE A 278 -25.44 11.26 0.49
CA ILE A 278 -26.63 11.38 -0.36
C ILE A 278 -26.22 11.51 -1.83
N GLY A 279 -25.21 12.30 -2.16
CA GLY A 279 -24.73 12.50 -3.54
C GLY A 279 -24.05 11.27 -4.14
N LEU A 280 -23.39 10.46 -3.32
CA LEU A 280 -22.85 9.14 -3.65
C LEU A 280 -24.00 8.15 -3.79
N ALA A 281 -24.98 8.17 -2.88
CA ALA A 281 -26.22 7.41 -3.01
C ALA A 281 -27.06 7.84 -4.24
N GLU A 282 -27.01 9.10 -4.65
CA GLU A 282 -27.70 9.66 -5.83
C GLU A 282 -26.94 9.38 -7.13
N LYS A 283 -25.60 9.46 -7.11
CA LYS A 283 -24.74 9.03 -8.24
C LYS A 283 -24.82 7.52 -8.44
N LEU A 284 -24.90 6.76 -7.35
CA LEU A 284 -25.30 5.36 -7.38
C LEU A 284 -26.72 5.30 -7.96
N ALA A 285 -27.72 5.99 -7.43
CA ALA A 285 -29.11 5.92 -7.90
C ALA A 285 -29.37 6.37 -9.36
N ALA A 286 -28.42 7.05 -10.01
CA ALA A 286 -28.51 7.46 -11.41
C ALA A 286 -28.14 6.31 -12.36
N ASP A 287 -29.15 5.52 -12.76
CA ASP A 287 -29.16 4.39 -13.74
C ASP A 287 -28.13 3.24 -13.51
N GLU A 288 -26.94 3.50 -12.98
CA GLU A 288 -25.88 2.54 -12.68
C GLU A 288 -26.14 1.74 -11.40
N ALA A 289 -26.66 2.32 -10.30
CA ALA A 289 -27.05 1.50 -9.15
C ALA A 289 -28.29 0.68 -9.38
N LYS A 290 -29.19 1.04 -10.31
CA LYS A 290 -30.25 0.09 -10.67
C LYS A 290 -29.67 -1.14 -11.35
N GLN A 291 -28.60 -1.01 -12.14
CA GLN A 291 -27.87 -2.13 -12.71
C GLN A 291 -27.05 -2.88 -11.65
N ILE A 292 -26.35 -2.17 -10.75
CA ILE A 292 -25.51 -2.77 -9.69
C ILE A 292 -26.36 -3.42 -8.61
N GLU A 293 -27.42 -2.77 -8.12
CA GLU A 293 -28.39 -3.34 -7.17
C GLU A 293 -29.18 -4.47 -7.82
N TYR A 294 -29.56 -4.39 -9.11
CA TYR A 294 -30.14 -5.53 -9.83
C TYR A 294 -29.15 -6.67 -10.05
N THR A 295 -27.86 -6.39 -10.24
CA THR A 295 -26.80 -7.41 -10.41
C THR A 295 -26.41 -8.01 -9.07
N ILE A 296 -26.28 -7.23 -8.00
CA ILE A 296 -26.04 -7.71 -6.63
C ILE A 296 -27.27 -8.44 -6.11
N GLU A 297 -28.48 -7.94 -6.34
CA GLU A 297 -29.72 -8.65 -5.98
C GLU A 297 -29.95 -9.89 -6.83
N ASN A 298 -29.64 -9.92 -8.13
CA ASN A 298 -29.72 -11.15 -8.93
C ASN A 298 -28.57 -12.10 -8.63
N ASP A 299 -27.41 -11.56 -8.33
CA ASP A 299 -26.30 -12.09 -7.54
C ASP A 299 -26.88 -12.97 -6.42
N LEU A 300 -27.40 -12.26 -5.41
CA LEU A 300 -28.03 -12.74 -4.17
C LEU A 300 -29.28 -13.61 -4.37
N LYS A 301 -30.08 -13.39 -5.41
CA LYS A 301 -31.28 -14.19 -5.73
C LYS A 301 -30.94 -15.45 -6.52
N SER A 302 -29.86 -15.46 -7.30
CA SER A 302 -29.27 -16.68 -7.89
C SER A 302 -28.50 -17.49 -6.84
N PHE A 303 -28.01 -16.85 -5.76
CA PHE A 303 -27.42 -17.44 -4.55
C PHE A 303 -28.46 -18.11 -3.62
N GLY A 304 -29.46 -18.78 -4.20
CA GLY A 304 -30.67 -19.28 -3.55
C GLY A 304 -30.51 -19.92 -2.16
N LYS A 305 -31.41 -19.55 -1.24
CA LYS A 305 -31.80 -20.25 0.01
C LYS A 305 -30.69 -20.68 0.99
N GLY A 306 -29.45 -20.23 0.87
CA GLY A 306 -28.36 -20.55 1.81
C GLY A 306 -28.17 -19.57 2.99
N PHE A 307 -28.76 -18.37 2.93
CA PHE A 307 -28.36 -17.26 3.81
C PHE A 307 -29.12 -17.16 5.16
N THR A 308 -30.05 -18.06 5.47
CA THR A 308 -30.92 -17.95 6.67
C THR A 308 -30.37 -18.63 7.93
N VAL A 309 -29.11 -19.07 7.96
CA VAL A 309 -28.52 -19.79 9.13
C VAL A 309 -27.13 -19.26 9.50
N VAL A 310 -26.89 -17.95 9.41
CA VAL A 310 -25.58 -17.35 9.75
C VAL A 310 -25.65 -16.38 10.94
N GLU A 311 -26.85 -16.06 11.44
CA GLU A 311 -27.00 -15.08 12.55
C GLU A 311 -26.65 -15.61 13.95
N LYS A 312 -26.48 -16.92 14.17
CA LYS A 312 -26.36 -17.50 15.53
C LYS A 312 -25.01 -18.11 15.92
N ASP A 313 -24.16 -18.46 14.96
CA ASP A 313 -22.87 -19.11 15.24
C ASP A 313 -21.67 -18.15 15.13
N LEU A 314 -21.89 -16.89 14.72
CA LEU A 314 -20.80 -15.93 14.52
C LEU A 314 -20.19 -15.38 15.82
N SER A 315 -20.83 -15.49 16.99
CA SER A 315 -20.37 -14.82 18.23
C SER A 315 -19.16 -15.47 18.91
N ASP A 316 -18.93 -16.77 18.70
CA ASP A 316 -18.02 -17.56 19.55
C ASP A 316 -16.62 -17.75 18.95
N GLU A 317 -16.43 -17.39 17.68
CA GLU A 317 -15.15 -17.56 16.95
C GLU A 317 -14.22 -16.32 17.07
N PHE A 318 -14.64 -15.28 17.81
CA PHE A 318 -13.99 -13.95 17.84
C PHE A 318 -12.78 -13.76 18.77
N GLN A 319 -12.24 -14.80 19.43
CA GLN A 319 -11.29 -14.59 20.54
C GLN A 319 -9.98 -15.37 20.53
N LYS A 320 -9.55 -15.93 19.39
CA LYS A 320 -8.28 -16.64 19.34
C LYS A 320 -7.50 -16.33 18.08
N ASP A 321 -6.47 -15.52 18.23
CA ASP A 321 -5.07 -15.94 18.06
C ASP A 321 -4.22 -14.71 17.72
N GLU A 322 -3.21 -14.42 18.55
CA GLU A 322 -2.01 -13.69 18.11
C GLU A 322 -0.94 -13.76 19.20
N GLN A 323 -0.05 -14.76 19.18
CA GLN A 323 1.17 -14.71 20.01
C GLN A 323 2.34 -15.45 19.36
N ALA A 324 3.16 -14.70 18.60
CA ALA A 324 4.62 -14.82 18.61
C ALA A 324 5.36 -13.74 17.78
N PHE A 325 4.72 -13.08 16.81
CA PHE A 325 5.36 -12.14 15.86
C PHE A 325 5.01 -10.65 16.07
N GLU A 326 3.90 -10.33 16.75
CA GLU A 326 3.58 -8.96 17.23
C GLU A 326 4.77 -8.27 17.90
N ARG A 327 5.69 -9.03 18.51
CA ARG A 327 6.83 -8.47 19.25
C ARG A 327 7.84 -7.75 18.38
N GLU A 328 8.17 -8.26 17.18
CA GLU A 328 9.17 -7.61 16.32
C GLU A 328 8.60 -6.35 15.67
N ILE A 329 7.36 -6.43 15.17
CA ILE A 329 6.67 -5.25 14.63
C ILE A 329 6.47 -4.20 15.73
N ARG A 330 6.03 -4.60 16.93
CA ARG A 330 5.88 -3.68 18.06
C ARG A 330 7.22 -3.09 18.52
N GLU A 331 8.28 -3.90 18.57
CA GLU A 331 9.64 -3.40 18.85
C GLU A 331 10.06 -2.35 17.81
N ALA A 332 9.81 -2.62 16.53
CA ALA A 332 10.10 -1.70 15.46
C ALA A 332 9.27 -0.42 15.55
N GLU A 333 7.97 -0.52 15.87
CA GLU A 333 7.09 0.63 16.09
C GLU A 333 7.59 1.51 17.24
N GLU A 334 7.89 0.92 18.40
CA GLU A 334 8.41 1.63 19.58
C GLU A 334 9.76 2.31 19.27
N PHE A 335 10.66 1.62 18.54
CA PHE A 335 11.93 2.17 18.09
C PHE A 335 11.73 3.36 17.14
N LEU A 336 10.88 3.19 16.12
CA LEU A 336 10.64 4.18 15.07
C LEU A 336 9.90 5.40 15.59
N GLU A 337 9.05 5.28 16.62
CA GLU A 337 8.53 6.44 17.34
C GLU A 337 9.64 7.30 17.93
N GLY A 338 10.70 6.68 18.46
CA GLY A 338 11.88 7.38 18.98
C GLY A 338 12.69 8.05 17.88
N VAL A 339 12.76 7.45 16.68
CA VAL A 339 13.34 8.09 15.49
C VAL A 339 12.51 9.30 15.09
N GLU A 340 11.21 9.14 14.88
CA GLU A 340 10.29 10.18 14.43
C GLU A 340 10.30 11.41 15.35
N LYS A 341 10.23 11.20 16.67
CA LYS A 341 10.27 12.28 17.67
C LYS A 341 11.52 13.16 17.57
N ARG A 342 12.66 12.64 17.08
CA ARG A 342 13.89 13.43 16.85
C ARG A 342 13.79 14.41 15.69
N TYR A 343 12.88 14.17 14.76
CA TYR A 343 12.70 14.96 13.54
C TYR A 343 11.40 15.77 13.51
N LEU A 344 10.58 15.70 14.58
CA LEU A 344 9.41 16.56 14.73
C LEU A 344 9.84 18.05 14.80
N PRO A 345 9.08 18.97 14.18
CA PRO A 345 9.35 20.40 14.30
C PRO A 345 9.34 20.83 15.78
N PRO A 346 10.22 21.75 16.23
CA PRO A 346 10.21 22.24 17.60
C PRO A 346 8.84 22.75 18.06
N SER A 347 8.07 23.37 17.17
CA SER A 347 6.71 23.84 17.45
C SER A 347 5.69 22.74 17.77
N VAL A 348 5.92 21.51 17.30
CA VAL A 348 5.07 20.35 17.60
C VAL A 348 5.49 19.73 18.93
N VAL A 349 6.79 19.61 19.18
CA VAL A 349 7.35 19.17 20.47
C VAL A 349 6.90 20.10 21.59
N ASP A 350 6.95 21.42 21.37
CA ASP A 350 6.49 22.42 22.33
C ASP A 350 4.98 22.29 22.61
N ARG A 351 4.16 22.04 21.60
CA ARG A 351 2.71 21.82 21.77
C ARG A 351 2.41 20.53 22.54
N ILE A 352 3.13 19.45 22.26
CA ILE A 352 3.00 18.17 22.99
C ILE A 352 3.42 18.38 24.45
N MET A 353 4.55 19.05 24.69
CA MET A 353 5.03 19.36 26.04
C MET A 353 4.06 20.29 26.79
N MET A 354 3.50 21.31 26.13
CA MET A 354 2.47 22.19 26.72
C MET A 354 1.17 21.43 27.04
N PHE A 355 0.77 20.48 26.22
CA PHE A 355 -0.39 19.61 26.50
C PHE A 355 -0.16 18.74 27.74
N PHE A 356 1.01 18.13 27.86
CA PHE A 356 1.37 17.35 29.07
C PHE A 356 1.54 18.22 30.31
N GLN A 357 2.11 19.43 30.19
CA GLN A 357 2.15 20.40 31.29
C GLN A 357 0.76 20.91 31.69
N GLY A 358 -0.19 20.99 30.75
CA GLY A 358 -1.59 21.31 31.05
C GLY A 358 -2.34 20.21 31.80
N ILE A 359 -2.04 18.94 31.51
CA ILE A 359 -2.67 17.77 32.16
C ILE A 359 -2.06 17.48 33.54
N PHE A 360 -0.74 17.62 33.68
CA PHE A 360 -0.03 17.25 34.92
C PHE A 360 0.42 18.45 35.77
N GLY A 361 0.23 19.69 35.30
CA GLY A 361 0.69 20.91 35.94
C GLY A 361 -0.35 21.65 36.79
N GLN A 362 -1.57 21.14 36.95
CA GLN A 362 -2.47 21.61 38.02
C GLN A 362 -2.25 20.78 39.28
N LYS A 363 -1.28 21.19 40.08
CA LYS A 363 -1.26 20.95 41.53
C LYS A 363 -1.61 22.23 42.27
#